data_AF-A0AA89C819-F1
#
_entry.id   AF-A0AA89C819-F1
#
_cell.length_a   1.000
_cell.length_b   1.000
_cell.length_c   1.000
_cell.angle_alpha   90.00
_cell.angle_beta   90.00
_cell.angle_gamma   90.00
#
_symmetry.space_group_name_H-M   'P 1'
#
loop_
_entity.id
_entity.type
_entity.pdbx_description
1 polymer ?
#
loop_
_entity_poly.entity_id
_entity_poly.type
_entity_poly.pdbx_seq_one_letter_code
_entity_poly.pdbx_strand_id
1 'polypeptide(L)'
;MTTQNTIALIVDPDSGERIHDIAAHARHTWVVTSDANDPVIRQVWNTRRAESDRAAEGGVTLFLRHGDDRDSWCAGILDAVDDHHGDAMHLDGHAILVVYGTPLSARLRHALSAFGFSGFVSTAEGFRAIKRGTA
;
A
#
# COMPACT_ATOMS: atom_id res chain seq x y z
N MET A 1 5.69 10.55 -14.89
CA MET A 1 4.59 10.63 -13.90
C MET A 1 5.20 10.37 -12.54
N THR A 2 5.11 11.33 -11.63
CA THR A 2 5.81 11.35 -10.35
C THR A 2 5.30 10.23 -9.44
N THR A 3 6.20 9.31 -9.10
CA THR A 3 6.01 8.18 -8.18
C THR A 3 5.93 8.62 -6.70
N GLN A 4 6.11 9.92 -6.42
CA GLN A 4 6.28 10.46 -5.06
C GLN A 4 5.02 10.36 -4.16
N ASN A 5 3.80 10.22 -4.71
CA ASN A 5 2.56 10.28 -3.92
C ASN A 5 1.77 8.96 -3.90
N THR A 6 2.41 7.86 -4.32
CA THR A 6 1.74 6.54 -4.39
C THR A 6 2.19 5.65 -3.25
N ILE A 7 1.21 5.17 -2.47
CA ILE A 7 1.37 4.09 -1.51
C ILE A 7 0.75 2.83 -2.12
N ALA A 8 1.50 1.74 -2.09
CA ALA A 8 0.99 0.43 -2.48
C ALA A 8 0.56 -0.34 -1.22
N LEU A 9 -0.60 -0.99 -1.27
CA LEU A 9 -1.11 -1.89 -0.25
C LEU A 9 -1.43 -3.24 -0.90
N ILE A 10 -0.59 -4.23 -0.60
CA ILE A 10 -0.69 -5.59 -1.12
C ILE A 10 -1.38 -6.44 -0.06
N VAL A 11 -2.64 -6.80 -0.32
CA VAL A 11 -3.42 -7.76 0.49
C VAL A 11 -3.54 -9.13 -0.20
N ASP A 12 -2.88 -9.29 -1.34
CA ASP A 12 -2.71 -10.57 -2.02
C ASP A 12 -1.63 -11.40 -1.30
N PRO A 13 -1.98 -12.55 -0.70
CA PRO A 13 -0.98 -13.42 -0.07
C PRO A 13 -0.04 -14.08 -1.09
N ASP A 14 -0.36 -14.05 -2.39
CA ASP A 14 0.40 -14.78 -3.41
C ASP A 14 1.22 -13.86 -4.34
N SER A 15 1.44 -12.59 -3.93
CA SER A 15 2.20 -11.63 -4.74
C SER A 15 3.65 -12.05 -4.98
N GLY A 16 4.33 -12.56 -3.95
CA GLY A 16 5.70 -13.06 -4.06
C GLY A 16 6.63 -12.06 -4.75
N GLU A 17 7.37 -12.51 -5.77
CA GLU A 17 8.36 -11.71 -6.50
C GLU A 17 7.81 -10.41 -7.09
N ARG A 18 6.50 -10.36 -7.39
CA ARG A 18 5.85 -9.14 -7.91
C ARG A 18 5.94 -7.95 -6.96
N ILE A 19 6.22 -8.19 -5.67
CA ILE A 19 6.45 -7.15 -4.67
C ILE A 19 7.60 -6.24 -5.11
N HIS A 20 8.65 -6.76 -5.76
CA HIS A 20 9.77 -5.95 -6.25
C HIS A 20 9.32 -4.90 -7.27
N ASP A 21 8.54 -5.32 -8.26
CA ASP A 21 8.04 -4.44 -9.30
C ASP A 21 7.07 -3.40 -8.73
N ILE A 22 6.17 -3.80 -7.83
CA ILE A 22 5.23 -2.87 -7.17
C ILE A 22 6.00 -1.84 -6.34
N ALA A 23 6.98 -2.29 -5.54
CA ALA A 23 7.76 -1.41 -4.67
C ALA A 23 8.66 -0.44 -5.44
N ALA A 24 9.10 -0.79 -6.65
CA ALA A 24 9.88 0.12 -7.51
C ALA A 24 9.07 1.34 -7.99
N HIS A 25 7.74 1.27 -7.97
CA HIS A 25 6.84 2.32 -8.48
C HIS A 25 6.04 3.03 -7.38
N ALA A 26 6.26 2.68 -6.10
CA ALA A 26 5.58 3.26 -4.96
C ALA A 26 6.58 3.95 -4.01
N ARG A 27 6.15 5.03 -3.36
CA ARG A 27 6.91 5.67 -2.29
C ARG A 27 7.06 4.74 -1.08
N HIS A 28 6.05 3.94 -0.80
CA HIS A 28 6.08 2.93 0.24
C HIS A 28 5.10 1.80 -0.10
N THR A 29 5.45 0.59 0.28
CA THR A 29 4.65 -0.61 0.02
C THR A 29 4.34 -1.36 1.31
N TRP A 30 3.06 -1.51 1.61
CA TRP A 30 2.56 -2.32 2.73
C TRP A 30 2.16 -3.68 2.19
N VAL A 31 2.61 -4.76 2.83
CA VAL A 31 2.39 -6.12 2.34
C VAL A 31 1.89 -7.03 3.44
N VAL A 32 0.84 -7.79 3.14
CA VAL A 32 0.30 -8.79 4.05
C VAL A 32 1.27 -9.96 4.21
N THR A 33 1.42 -10.47 5.42
CA THR A 33 2.23 -11.67 5.66
C THR A 33 1.65 -12.90 4.95
N SER A 34 2.55 -13.71 4.39
CA SER A 34 2.25 -15.01 3.79
C SER A 34 3.52 -15.81 3.53
N ASP A 35 3.37 -17.11 3.32
CA ASP A 35 4.48 -17.99 2.94
C ASP A 35 5.17 -17.53 1.64
N ALA A 36 4.42 -16.90 0.72
CA ALA A 36 4.97 -16.38 -0.54
C ALA A 36 5.60 -14.99 -0.42
N ASN A 37 5.03 -14.10 0.40
CA ASN A 37 5.48 -12.70 0.51
C ASN A 37 6.64 -12.53 1.51
N ASP A 38 6.62 -13.28 2.61
CA ASP A 38 7.59 -13.13 3.70
C ASP A 38 9.06 -13.32 3.26
N PRO A 39 9.42 -14.33 2.45
CA PRO A 39 10.80 -14.51 1.99
C PRO A 39 11.29 -13.34 1.14
N VAL A 40 10.43 -12.83 0.25
CA VAL A 40 10.74 -11.73 -0.67
C VAL A 40 11.00 -10.44 0.10
N ILE A 41 10.19 -10.16 1.12
CA ILE A 41 10.35 -8.93 1.91
C ILE A 41 11.60 -8.99 2.77
N ARG A 42 11.94 -10.16 3.34
CA ARG A 42 13.22 -10.36 4.03
C ARG A 42 14.40 -10.12 3.09
N GLN A 43 14.31 -10.56 1.84
CA GLN A 43 15.32 -10.29 0.83
C GLN A 43 15.45 -8.78 0.55
N VAL A 44 14.33 -8.07 0.34
CA VAL A 44 14.33 -6.60 0.16
C VAL A 44 15.02 -5.90 1.32
N TRP A 45 14.72 -6.28 2.56
CA TRP A 45 15.34 -5.69 3.75
C TRP A 45 16.84 -6.01 3.84
N ASN A 46 17.25 -7.23 3.51
CA ASN A 46 18.66 -7.64 3.53
C ASN A 46 19.48 -6.89 2.49
N THR A 47 18.95 -6.73 1.26
CA THR A 47 19.62 -5.96 0.21
C THR A 47 19.82 -4.51 0.62
N ARG A 48 18.78 -3.86 1.17
CA ARG A 48 18.89 -2.46 1.62
C ARG A 48 19.85 -2.25 2.76
N ARG A 49 19.90 -3.19 3.71
CA ARG A 49 20.86 -3.14 4.83
C ARG A 49 22.30 -3.23 4.34
N ALA A 50 22.56 -3.90 3.22
CA ALA A 50 23.89 -3.99 2.61
C ALA A 50 24.28 -2.72 1.81
N GLU A 51 23.32 -1.91 1.38
CA GLU A 51 23.50 -0.74 0.52
C GLU A 51 23.68 0.60 1.26
N SER A 52 24.00 0.57 2.56
CA SER A 52 24.10 1.74 3.46
C SER A 52 24.78 2.96 2.82
N ASP A 53 23.97 3.86 2.25
CA ASP A 53 24.24 5.30 1.96
C ASP A 53 23.13 6.01 1.13
N ARG A 54 21.92 5.45 0.94
CA ARG A 54 20.82 6.15 0.24
C ARG A 54 19.59 6.36 1.11
N ALA A 55 19.07 7.59 1.05
CA ALA A 55 17.95 8.11 1.83
C ALA A 55 16.74 7.17 1.89
N ALA A 56 16.08 7.13 3.04
CA ALA A 56 15.04 6.21 3.47
C ALA A 56 13.66 6.35 2.76
N GLU A 57 13.64 6.69 1.47
CA GLU A 57 12.39 6.74 0.68
C GLU A 57 12.26 5.51 -0.21
N GLY A 58 11.11 4.83 -0.17
CA GLY A 58 10.84 3.58 -0.89
C GLY A 58 10.59 2.35 -0.01
N GLY A 59 10.21 2.48 1.27
CA GLY A 59 10.08 1.38 2.25
C GLY A 59 9.14 0.22 1.87
N VAL A 60 9.44 -1.00 2.33
CA VAL A 60 8.48 -2.12 2.36
C VAL A 60 8.19 -2.47 3.82
N THR A 61 6.91 -2.47 4.21
CA THR A 61 6.45 -2.83 5.57
C THR A 61 5.56 -4.06 5.51
N LEU A 62 5.84 -5.04 6.37
CA LEU A 62 4.97 -6.20 6.58
C LEU A 62 3.87 -5.89 7.59
N PHE A 63 2.66 -6.39 7.34
CA PHE A 63 1.58 -6.36 8.31
C PHE A 63 0.86 -7.70 8.41
N LEU A 64 0.34 -7.98 9.61
CA LEU A 64 -0.38 -9.22 9.91
C LEU A 64 -1.81 -9.17 9.36
N ARG A 65 -2.33 -10.34 8.97
CA ARG A 65 -3.75 -10.50 8.62
C ARG A 65 -4.62 -10.21 9.84
N HIS A 66 -5.66 -9.39 9.66
CA HIS A 66 -6.62 -9.10 10.72
C HIS A 66 -8.07 -9.24 10.22
N GLY A 67 -8.81 -10.20 10.78
CA GLY A 67 -10.12 -10.62 10.29
C GLY A 67 -10.06 -11.78 9.29
N ASP A 68 -11.22 -12.17 8.76
CA ASP A 68 -11.38 -13.46 8.08
C ASP A 68 -11.16 -13.40 6.56
N ASP A 69 -11.22 -12.19 5.97
CA ASP A 69 -11.13 -11.99 4.52
C ASP A 69 -10.21 -10.82 4.14
N ARG A 70 -9.85 -10.76 2.85
CA ARG A 70 -8.91 -9.75 2.31
C ARG A 70 -9.43 -8.32 2.48
N ASP A 71 -10.75 -8.14 2.44
CA ASP A 71 -11.38 -6.85 2.74
C ASP A 71 -11.14 -6.43 4.19
N SER A 72 -11.23 -7.35 5.15
CA SER A 72 -10.97 -7.08 6.56
C SER A 72 -9.50 -6.79 6.80
N TRP A 73 -8.60 -7.52 6.13
CA TRP A 73 -7.16 -7.25 6.18
C TRP A 73 -6.83 -5.87 5.61
N CYS A 74 -7.43 -5.53 4.47
CA CYS A 74 -7.26 -4.24 3.82
C CYS A 74 -7.81 -3.10 4.68
N ALA A 75 -9.01 -3.22 5.22
CA ALA A 75 -9.62 -2.18 6.04
C ALA A 75 -8.91 -1.99 7.38
N GLY A 76 -8.48 -3.09 8.01
CA GLY A 76 -7.87 -3.08 9.34
C GLY A 76 -6.49 -2.41 9.40
N ILE A 77 -5.80 -2.26 8.27
CA ILE A 77 -4.48 -1.61 8.20
C ILE A 77 -4.56 -0.14 7.76
N LEU A 78 -5.71 0.35 7.32
CA LEU A 78 -5.83 1.72 6.78
C LEU A 78 -5.43 2.80 7.79
N ASP A 79 -5.75 2.59 9.07
CA ASP A 79 -5.38 3.51 10.16
C ASP A 79 -3.85 3.65 10.28
N ALA A 80 -3.12 2.54 10.32
CA ALA A 80 -1.66 2.55 10.37
C ALA A 80 -1.01 3.13 9.10
N VAL A 81 -1.64 2.92 7.93
CA VAL A 81 -1.20 3.52 6.66
C VAL A 81 -1.38 5.04 6.69
N ASP A 82 -2.53 5.53 7.16
CA ASP A 82 -2.83 6.96 7.29
C ASP A 82 -1.96 7.62 8.37
N ASP A 83 -1.74 6.98 9.53
CA ASP A 83 -0.82 7.49 10.55
C ASP A 83 0.62 7.63 10.04
N HIS A 84 1.09 6.66 9.24
CA HIS A 84 2.47 6.66 8.74
C HIS A 84 2.67 7.66 7.58
N HIS A 85 1.65 7.90 6.76
CA HIS A 85 1.80 8.68 5.54
C HIS A 85 0.91 9.93 5.46
N GLY A 86 -0.10 10.09 6.30
CA GLY A 86 -1.20 11.05 6.17
C GLY A 86 -0.72 12.48 5.93
N ASP A 87 0.15 13.00 6.79
CA ASP A 87 0.69 14.36 6.62
C ASP A 87 1.52 14.49 5.33
N ALA A 88 2.30 13.45 4.98
CA ALA A 88 3.10 13.43 3.74
C ALA A 88 2.23 13.23 2.48
N MET A 89 1.09 12.54 2.60
CA MET A 89 0.08 12.34 1.56
C MET A 89 -0.61 13.67 1.21
N HIS A 90 -0.55 14.67 2.09
CA HIS A 90 -1.15 15.98 1.89
C HIS A 90 -0.21 17.02 1.23
N LEU A 91 1.10 16.77 1.16
CA LEU A 91 2.10 17.76 0.75
C LEU A 91 1.93 18.29 -0.69
N ASP A 92 1.46 17.46 -1.64
CA ASP A 92 1.23 17.88 -3.04
C ASP A 92 -0.25 17.98 -3.43
N GLY A 93 -1.15 18.08 -2.44
CA GLY A 93 -2.58 18.24 -2.67
C GLY A 93 -3.25 17.05 -3.36
N HIS A 94 -2.62 15.87 -3.41
CA HIS A 94 -3.26 14.62 -3.81
C HIS A 94 -2.49 13.39 -3.32
N ALA A 95 -3.23 12.34 -2.97
CA ALA A 95 -2.70 11.08 -2.48
C ALA A 95 -3.35 9.89 -3.16
N ILE A 96 -2.52 8.86 -3.43
CA ILE A 96 -2.89 7.68 -4.19
C ILE A 96 -2.59 6.45 -3.35
N LEU A 97 -3.63 5.66 -3.07
CA LEU A 97 -3.49 4.31 -2.51
C LEU A 97 -3.85 3.31 -3.61
N VAL A 98 -2.89 2.47 -3.99
CA VAL A 98 -3.12 1.35 -4.92
C VAL A 98 -3.21 0.06 -4.12
N VAL A 99 -4.34 -0.63 -4.22
CA VAL A 99 -4.61 -1.88 -3.49
C VAL A 99 -4.54 -3.05 -4.46
N TYR A 100 -3.78 -4.08 -4.09
CA TYR A 100 -3.59 -5.32 -4.84
C TYR A 100 -4.15 -6.52 -4.06
N GLY A 101 -4.84 -7.43 -4.73
CA GLY A 101 -5.31 -8.70 -4.16
C GLY A 101 -6.78 -8.75 -3.75
N THR A 102 -7.49 -7.63 -3.81
CA THR A 102 -8.94 -7.60 -3.57
C THR A 102 -9.61 -6.57 -4.48
N PRO A 103 -10.76 -6.87 -5.11
CA PRO A 103 -11.52 -5.88 -5.84
C PRO A 103 -12.09 -4.81 -4.90
N LEU A 104 -12.46 -3.65 -5.44
CA LEU A 104 -13.14 -2.61 -4.66
C LEU A 104 -14.56 -3.05 -4.28
N SER A 105 -14.74 -3.49 -3.05
CA SER A 105 -16.06 -3.78 -2.49
C SER A 105 -16.75 -2.52 -1.96
N ALA A 106 -18.06 -2.61 -1.70
CA ALA A 106 -18.80 -1.54 -1.02
C ALA A 106 -18.27 -1.24 0.39
N ARG A 107 -17.83 -2.29 1.11
CA ARG A 107 -17.24 -2.17 2.45
C ARG A 107 -15.92 -1.41 2.40
N LEU A 108 -15.04 -1.76 1.47
CA LEU A 108 -13.76 -1.05 1.30
C LEU A 108 -13.96 0.39 0.84
N ARG A 109 -14.89 0.63 -0.09
CA ARG A 109 -15.23 1.99 -0.51
C ARG A 109 -15.67 2.85 0.68
N HIS A 110 -16.56 2.32 1.52
CA HIS A 110 -17.01 3.01 2.73
C HIS A 110 -15.85 3.30 3.70
N ALA A 111 -15.02 2.30 3.99
CA ALA A 111 -13.86 2.45 4.88
C ALA A 111 -12.88 3.51 4.35
N LEU A 112 -12.51 3.45 3.08
CA LEU A 112 -11.60 4.42 2.44
C LEU A 112 -12.16 5.84 2.43
N SER A 113 -13.47 6.00 2.25
CA SER A 113 -14.10 7.32 2.32
C SER A 113 -14.04 7.95 3.71
N ALA A 114 -13.97 7.17 4.79
CA ALA A 114 -13.73 7.70 6.14
C ALA A 114 -12.34 8.35 6.28
N PHE A 115 -11.34 7.87 5.51
CA PHE A 115 -10.00 8.47 5.42
C PHE A 115 -9.90 9.58 4.35
N GLY A 116 -11.02 10.03 3.78
CA GLY A 116 -11.08 11.12 2.81
C GLY A 116 -10.82 10.72 1.34
N PHE A 117 -10.65 9.44 1.03
CA PHE A 117 -10.59 8.99 -0.36
C PHE A 117 -11.97 9.13 -1.03
N SER A 118 -11.98 9.73 -2.22
CA SER A 118 -13.22 10.05 -2.94
C SER A 118 -13.21 9.64 -4.40
N GLY A 119 -12.03 9.51 -5.02
CA GLY A 119 -11.88 8.94 -6.36
C GLY A 119 -11.56 7.45 -6.27
N PHE A 120 -12.25 6.62 -7.06
CA PHE A 120 -12.05 5.17 -7.06
C PHE A 120 -12.02 4.64 -8.49
N VAL A 121 -11.02 3.80 -8.80
CA VAL A 121 -10.85 3.15 -10.10
C VAL A 121 -10.52 1.69 -9.89
N SER A 122 -11.39 0.77 -10.33
CA SER A 122 -11.08 -0.66 -10.32
C SER A 122 -9.97 -0.98 -11.31
N THR A 123 -9.13 -1.96 -10.98
CA THR A 123 -8.10 -2.49 -11.86
C THR A 123 -8.28 -4.00 -12.01
N ALA A 124 -7.51 -4.63 -12.89
CA ALA A 124 -7.53 -6.09 -13.03
C ALA A 124 -7.04 -6.82 -11.76
N GLU A 125 -6.28 -6.13 -10.90
CA GLU A 125 -5.56 -6.72 -9.78
C GLU A 125 -6.05 -6.21 -8.42
N GLY A 126 -6.99 -5.28 -8.44
CA GLY A 126 -7.58 -4.66 -7.27
C GLY A 126 -8.20 -3.31 -7.62
N PHE A 127 -7.69 -2.23 -7.03
CA PHE A 127 -8.21 -0.89 -7.30
C PHE A 127 -7.23 0.22 -6.90
N ARG A 128 -7.55 1.44 -7.32
CA ARG A 128 -6.88 2.68 -6.93
C ARG A 128 -7.86 3.61 -6.24
N ALA A 129 -7.49 4.08 -5.05
CA ALA A 129 -8.20 5.11 -4.30
C ALA A 129 -7.41 6.42 -4.35
N ILE A 130 -8.12 7.54 -4.53
CA ILE A 130 -7.55 8.86 -4.73
C ILE A 130 -8.17 9.82 -3.71
N LYS A 131 -7.32 10.43 -2.89
CA LYS A 131 -7.66 11.53 -1.99
C LYS A 131 -7.22 12.81 -2.68
N ARG A 132 -8.16 13.72 -2.96
CA ARG A 132 -7.85 15.06 -3.47
C ARG A 132 -7.60 15.96 -2.27
N GLY A 133 -6.51 16.72 -2.30
CA GLY A 133 -6.27 17.79 -1.34
C GLY A 133 -7.37 18.84 -1.46
N THR A 134 -7.70 19.46 -0.33
CA THR A 134 -8.53 20.65 -0.31
C THR A 134 -7.79 21.76 -1.06
N ALA A 135 -8.42 22.30 -2.11
CA ALA A 135 -7.94 23.48 -2.83
C ALA A 135 -7.91 24.71 -1.92
#